data_AF-A0A937RKC6-F1
#
_entry.id   AF-A0A937RKC6-F1
#
_cell.length_a   1.000
_cell.length_b   1.000
_cell.length_c   1.000
_cell.angle_alpha   90.00
_cell.angle_beta   90.00
_cell.angle_gamma   90.00
#
_symmetry.space_group_name_H-M   'P 1'
#
loop_
_entity.id
_entity.type
_entity.pdbx_description
1 polymer ?
#
loop_
_entity_poly.entity_id
_entity_poly.type
_entity_poly.pdbx_seq_one_letter_code
_entity_poly.pdbx_strand_id
1 'polypeptide(L)'
;MVRHDLIAELADRLEQLDQLLGRLEEAERQAADASEHLLLTRRWQEETVRTIQDERARMRQRQHALDELAERARAAVEAMQATYRTLPREVVELAIELQVLDRAGFVTRRAPRPRP
;
A
#
# COMPACT_ATOMS: atom_id res chain seq x y z
N MET A 1 -36.01 -61.01 27.05
CA MET A 1 -35.83 -59.91 26.08
C MET A 1 -35.31 -58.68 26.82
N VAL A 2 -34.03 -58.65 27.21
CA VAL A 2 -33.46 -57.49 27.93
C VAL A 2 -32.00 -57.28 27.52
N ARG A 3 -31.24 -58.37 27.37
CA ARG A 3 -29.82 -58.32 26.98
C ARG A 3 -29.61 -57.99 25.49
N HIS A 4 -30.42 -58.56 24.59
CA HIS A 4 -30.29 -58.30 23.15
C HIS A 4 -30.65 -56.85 22.80
N ASP A 5 -31.66 -56.28 23.45
CA ASP A 5 -32.06 -54.89 23.24
C ASP A 5 -31.00 -53.91 23.76
N LEU A 6 -30.37 -54.21 24.91
CA LEU A 6 -29.24 -53.44 25.44
C LEU A 6 -28.01 -53.49 24.53
N ILE A 7 -27.72 -54.66 23.93
CA ILE A 7 -26.59 -54.81 22.99
C ILE A 7 -26.87 -54.01 21.71
N ALA A 8 -28.10 -54.04 21.20
CA ALA A 8 -28.49 -53.25 20.03
C ALA A 8 -28.39 -51.74 20.30
N GLU A 9 -28.85 -51.28 21.47
CA GLU A 9 -28.73 -49.87 21.88
C GLU A 9 -27.27 -49.42 22.05
N LEU A 10 -26.41 -50.29 22.61
CA LEU A 10 -24.98 -50.01 22.72
C LEU A 10 -24.30 -49.94 21.35
N ALA A 11 -24.68 -50.80 20.42
CA ALA A 11 -24.15 -50.78 19.06
C ALA A 11 -24.56 -49.49 18.32
N ASP A 12 -25.82 -49.08 18.43
CA ASP A 12 -26.32 -47.83 17.84
C ASP A 12 -25.62 -46.59 18.43
N ARG A 13 -25.43 -46.56 19.76
CA ARG A 13 -24.66 -45.47 20.41
C ARG A 13 -23.19 -45.45 19.98
N LEU A 14 -22.56 -46.61 19.80
CA LEU A 14 -21.18 -46.68 19.29
C LEU A 14 -21.09 -46.17 17.86
N GLU A 15 -22.05 -46.52 17.01
CA GLU A 15 -22.12 -46.02 15.63
C GLU A 15 -22.32 -44.49 15.60
N GLN A 16 -23.20 -43.95 16.45
CA GLN A 16 -23.39 -42.50 16.58
C GLN A 16 -22.12 -41.79 17.06
N LEU A 17 -21.38 -42.39 18.01
CA LEU A 17 -20.12 -41.84 18.48
C LEU A 17 -19.05 -41.84 17.38
N ASP A 18 -18.97 -42.90 16.57
CA ASP A 18 -18.02 -42.98 15.45
C ASP A 18 -18.32 -41.93 14.37
N GLN A 19 -19.60 -41.73 14.06
CA GLN A 19 -20.03 -40.66 13.15
C GLN A 19 -19.69 -39.26 13.69
N LEU A 20 -19.90 -39.02 14.99
CA LEU A 20 -19.55 -37.75 15.61
C LEU A 20 -18.03 -37.53 15.62
N LEU A 21 -17.24 -38.57 15.85
CA LEU A 21 -15.79 -38.51 15.81
C LEU A 21 -15.30 -38.15 14.40
N GLY A 22 -15.83 -38.80 13.36
CA GLY A 22 -15.50 -38.49 11.97
C GLY A 22 -15.85 -37.04 11.56
N ARG A 23 -16.96 -36.49 12.07
CA ARG A 23 -17.32 -35.07 11.84
C ARG A 23 -16.38 -34.11 12.57
N LEU A 24 -15.92 -34.48 13.77
CA LEU A 24 -14.97 -33.67 14.53
C LEU A 24 -13.60 -33.62 13.86
N GLU A 25 -13.11 -34.77 13.37
CA GLU A 25 -11.86 -34.83 12.61
C GLU A 25 -11.92 -33.98 11.32
N GLU A 26 -13.06 -34.01 10.62
CA GLU A 26 -13.25 -33.18 9.43
C GLU A 26 -13.28 -31.69 9.77
N ALA A 27 -13.96 -31.30 10.86
CA ALA A 27 -13.95 -29.93 11.35
C ALA A 27 -12.54 -29.47 11.76
N GLU A 28 -11.73 -30.36 12.34
CA GLU A 28 -10.33 -30.07 12.69
C GLU A 28 -9.48 -29.82 11.44
N ARG A 29 -9.61 -30.65 10.41
CA ARG A 29 -8.93 -30.45 9.11
C ARG A 29 -9.31 -29.11 8.49
N GLN A 30 -10.60 -28.79 8.43
CA GLN A 30 -11.08 -27.53 7.88
C GLN A 30 -10.57 -26.31 8.68
N ALA A 31 -10.49 -26.42 10.01
CA ALA A 31 -9.93 -25.37 10.85
C ALA A 31 -8.43 -25.17 10.61
N ALA A 32 -7.68 -26.26 10.41
CA ALA A 32 -6.26 -26.20 10.08
C ALA A 32 -6.02 -25.51 8.73
N ASP A 33 -6.77 -25.90 7.69
CA ASP A 33 -6.68 -25.30 6.35
C ASP A 33 -7.07 -23.82 6.37
N ALA A 34 -8.12 -23.46 7.12
CA ALA A 34 -8.52 -22.06 7.28
C ALA A 34 -7.43 -21.23 7.99
N SER A 35 -6.79 -21.80 9.01
CA SER A 35 -5.69 -21.16 9.74
C SER A 35 -4.48 -20.91 8.82
N GLU A 36 -4.12 -21.89 7.97
CA GLU A 36 -3.06 -21.72 6.98
C GLU A 36 -3.37 -20.61 5.98
N HIS A 37 -4.59 -20.58 5.43
CA HIS A 37 -5.00 -19.52 4.53
C HIS A 37 -4.95 -18.13 5.19
N LEU A 38 -5.35 -18.02 6.47
CA LEU A 38 -5.26 -16.76 7.21
C LEU A 38 -3.80 -16.31 7.41
N LEU A 39 -2.89 -17.23 7.69
CA LEU A 39 -1.46 -16.94 7.82
C LEU A 39 -0.87 -16.44 6.49
N LEU A 40 -1.21 -17.09 5.38
CA LEU A 40 -0.78 -16.66 4.04
C LEU A 40 -1.34 -15.28 3.69
N THR A 41 -2.63 -15.05 3.95
CA THR A 41 -3.29 -13.77 3.70
C THR A 41 -2.65 -12.66 4.51
N ARG A 42 -2.35 -12.91 5.79
CA ARG A 42 -1.68 -11.95 6.66
C ARG A 42 -0.29 -11.59 6.13
N ARG A 43 0.53 -12.58 5.73
CA ARG A 43 1.85 -12.32 5.16
C ARG A 43 1.77 -11.49 3.88
N TRP A 44 0.83 -11.80 3.01
CA TRP A 44 0.60 -11.03 1.78
C TRP A 44 0.18 -9.58 2.08
N GLN A 45 -0.67 -9.36 3.09
CA GLN A 45 -1.05 -8.01 3.54
C GLN A 45 0.15 -7.25 4.11
N GLU A 46 0.95 -7.87 4.95
CA GLU A 46 2.17 -7.28 5.52
C GLU A 46 3.17 -6.87 4.42
N GLU A 47 3.38 -7.74 3.43
CA GLU A 47 4.22 -7.43 2.27
C GLU A 47 3.65 -6.29 1.43
N THR A 48 2.35 -6.32 1.14
CA THR A 48 1.67 -5.27 0.37
C THR A 48 1.80 -3.91 1.05
N VAL A 49 1.59 -3.84 2.37
CA VAL A 49 1.75 -2.60 3.15
C VAL A 49 3.19 -2.11 3.06
N ARG A 50 4.17 -3.00 3.19
CA ARG A 50 5.59 -2.65 3.07
C ARG A 50 5.91 -2.09 1.68
N THR A 51 5.46 -2.74 0.60
CA THR A 51 5.66 -2.26 -0.76
C THR A 51 5.05 -0.87 -0.98
N ILE A 52 3.84 -0.63 -0.47
CA ILE A 52 3.19 0.68 -0.55
C ILE A 52 4.01 1.75 0.19
N GLN A 53 4.54 1.43 1.37
CA GLN A 53 5.37 2.36 2.14
C GLN A 53 6.67 2.71 1.41
N ASP A 54 7.34 1.71 0.82
CA ASP A 54 8.56 1.90 0.03
C ASP A 54 8.30 2.76 -1.21
N GLU A 55 7.22 2.49 -1.96
CA GLU A 55 6.83 3.33 -3.10
C GLU A 55 6.50 4.76 -2.67
N ARG A 56 5.78 4.95 -1.56
CA ARG A 56 5.51 6.29 -1.02
C ARG A 56 6.78 7.02 -0.60
N ALA A 57 7.79 6.31 -0.09
CA ALA A 57 9.09 6.91 0.20
C ALA A 57 9.81 7.32 -1.09
N ARG A 58 9.84 6.45 -2.11
CA ARG A 58 10.40 6.75 -3.44
C ARG A 58 9.71 7.94 -4.10
N MET A 59 8.38 8.00 -4.09
CA MET A 59 7.60 9.12 -4.64
C MET A 59 7.92 10.43 -3.92
N ARG A 60 8.02 10.43 -2.58
CA ARG A 60 8.41 11.63 -1.81
C ARG A 60 9.81 12.11 -2.18
N GLN A 61 10.76 11.20 -2.36
CA GLN A 61 12.12 11.55 -2.79
C GLN A 61 12.13 12.16 -4.19
N ARG A 62 11.38 11.57 -5.14
CA ARG A 62 11.23 12.11 -6.50
C ARG A 62 10.57 13.48 -6.50
N GLN A 63 9.50 13.66 -5.73
CA GLN A 63 8.84 14.95 -5.58
C GLN A 63 9.80 16.00 -5.03
N HIS A 64 10.60 15.65 -4.02
CA HIS A 64 11.58 16.56 -3.47
C HIS A 64 12.63 16.99 -4.51
N ALA A 65 13.13 16.06 -5.32
CA ALA A 65 14.08 16.36 -6.39
C ALA A 65 13.47 17.25 -7.49
N LEU A 66 12.19 17.02 -7.84
CA LEU A 66 11.45 17.88 -8.77
C LEU A 66 11.28 19.30 -8.22
N ASP A 67 10.94 19.44 -6.94
CA ASP A 67 10.81 20.73 -6.29
C ASP A 67 12.14 21.50 -6.29
N GLU A 68 13.27 20.83 -5.99
CA GLU A 68 14.59 21.45 -6.02
C GLU A 68 15.04 21.84 -7.43
N LEU A 69 14.67 21.07 -8.44
CA LEU A 69 14.95 21.41 -9.83
C LEU A 69 14.13 22.61 -10.28
N ALA A 70 12.83 22.62 -9.96
CA ALA A 70 11.94 23.72 -10.28
C ALA A 70 12.39 25.02 -9.61
N GLU A 71 12.81 24.97 -8.34
CA GLU A 71 13.31 26.14 -7.62
C GLU A 71 14.59 26.70 -8.25
N ARG A 72 15.55 25.83 -8.59
CA ARG A 72 16.77 26.24 -9.28
C ARG A 72 16.49 26.84 -10.65
N ALA A 73 15.53 26.27 -11.40
CA ALA A 73 15.14 26.78 -12.71
C ALA A 73 14.48 28.16 -12.60
N ARG A 74 13.60 28.39 -11.61
CA ARG A 74 13.01 29.72 -11.34
C ARG A 74 14.09 30.74 -11.03
N ALA A 75 15.01 30.42 -10.11
CA ALA A 75 16.10 31.33 -9.74
C ALA A 75 16.98 31.69 -10.96
N ALA A 76 17.23 30.74 -11.85
CA ALA A 76 17.97 31.00 -13.09
C ALA A 76 17.20 31.91 -14.05
N VAL A 77 15.90 31.67 -14.25
CA VAL A 77 15.03 32.52 -15.08
C VAL A 77 14.98 33.95 -14.53
N GLU A 78 14.80 34.10 -13.21
CA GLU A 78 14.79 35.41 -12.53
C GLU A 78 16.13 36.14 -12.67
N ALA A 79 17.25 35.43 -12.51
CA ALA A 79 18.58 36.01 -12.71
C ALA A 79 18.80 36.49 -14.16
N MET A 80 18.30 35.73 -15.14
CA MET A 80 18.36 36.13 -16.55
C MET A 80 17.47 37.34 -16.83
N GLN A 81 16.26 37.38 -16.26
CA GLN A 81 15.35 38.54 -16.35
C GLN A 81 15.95 39.81 -15.75
N ALA A 82 16.68 39.70 -14.65
CA ALA A 82 17.35 40.83 -14.01
C ALA A 82 18.56 41.34 -14.81
N THR A 83 19.24 40.45 -15.55
CA THR A 83 20.51 40.76 -16.24
C THR A 83 20.31 41.25 -17.68
N TYR A 84 19.32 40.70 -18.40
CA TYR A 84 19.15 40.94 -19.82
C TYR A 84 17.86 41.72 -20.11
N ARG A 85 17.95 42.77 -20.95
CA ARG A 85 16.78 43.53 -21.43
C ARG A 85 15.83 42.72 -22.31
N THR A 86 16.36 41.71 -23.00
CA THR A 86 15.62 40.81 -23.89
C THR A 86 16.04 39.39 -23.62
N LEU A 87 15.08 38.50 -23.41
CA LEU A 87 15.32 37.09 -23.08
C LEU A 87 15.23 36.21 -24.32
N PRO A 88 16.05 35.13 -24.39
CA PRO A 88 15.84 34.06 -25.35
C PRO A 88 14.45 33.46 -25.21
N ARG A 89 13.88 33.00 -26.33
CA ARG A 89 12.53 32.43 -26.37
C ARG A 89 12.40 31.22 -25.44
N GLU A 90 13.43 30.40 -25.37
CA GLU A 90 13.52 29.20 -24.55
C GLU A 90 13.38 29.52 -23.05
N VAL A 91 13.90 30.67 -22.61
CA VAL A 91 13.81 31.12 -21.21
C VAL A 91 12.38 31.57 -20.88
N VAL A 92 11.70 32.20 -21.84
CA VAL A 92 10.29 32.58 -21.71
C VAL A 92 9.40 31.33 -21.67
N GLU A 93 9.65 30.36 -22.54
CA GLU A 93 8.93 29.07 -22.57
C GLU A 93 9.11 28.31 -21.25
N LEU A 94 10.35 28.20 -20.77
CA LEU A 94 10.65 27.58 -19.47
C LEU A 94 9.91 28.27 -18.31
N ALA A 95 9.82 29.59 -18.31
CA ALA A 95 9.08 30.34 -17.29
C ALA A 95 7.58 29.98 -17.29
N ILE A 96 6.99 29.82 -18.47
CA ILE A 96 5.59 29.41 -18.64
C ILE A 96 5.40 27.97 -18.15
N GLU A 97 6.28 27.06 -18.53
CA GLU A 97 6.21 25.65 -18.10
C GLU A 97 6.30 25.51 -16.58
N LEU A 98 7.22 26.24 -15.93
CA LEU A 98 7.33 26.27 -14.47
C LEU A 98 6.06 26.80 -13.80
N GLN A 99 5.40 27.79 -14.42
CA GLN A 99 4.12 28.30 -13.92
C GLN A 99 2.98 27.29 -14.09
N VAL A 100 2.96 26.54 -15.20
CA VAL A 100 1.99 25.47 -15.44
C VAL A 100 2.17 24.35 -14.42
N LEU A 101 3.41 23.92 -14.16
CA LEU A 101 3.73 22.88 -13.19
C LEU A 101 3.32 23.27 -11.75
N ASP A 102 3.53 24.54 -11.36
CA ASP A 102 3.07 25.06 -10.07
C ASP A 102 1.54 25.06 -9.97
N ARG A 103 0.83 25.55 -11.00
CA ARG A 103 -0.64 25.59 -11.01
C ARG A 103 -1.29 24.21 -11.02
N ALA A 104 -0.68 23.25 -11.70
CA ALA A 104 -1.16 21.87 -11.76
C ALA A 104 -0.83 21.07 -10.48
N GLY A 105 -0.09 21.65 -9.52
CA GLY A 105 0.26 20.99 -8.27
C GLY A 105 1.37 19.94 -8.41
N PHE A 106 2.12 19.95 -9.52
CA PHE A 106 3.27 19.06 -9.74
C PHE A 106 4.52 19.52 -8.99
N VAL A 107 4.58 20.78 -8.59
CA VAL A 107 5.64 21.32 -7.73
C VAL A 107 5.02 21.77 -6.43
N THR A 108 5.54 21.27 -5.32
CA THR A 108 5.06 21.66 -4.00
C THR A 108 5.55 23.08 -3.71
N ARG A 109 4.63 24.03 -3.48
CA ARG A 109 5.01 25.32 -2.90
C ARG A 109 5.56 25.09 -1.50
N ARG A 110 6.87 25.00 -1.36
CA ARG A 110 7.49 25.21 -0.05
C ARG A 110 7.11 26.62 0.38
N ALA A 111 6.39 26.73 1.50
CA ALA A 111 6.22 28.02 2.16
C ALA A 111 7.61 28.66 2.31
N PRO A 112 7.77 29.95 1.95
CA PRO A 112 9.07 30.60 2.01
C PRO A 112 9.64 30.42 3.40
N ARG A 113 10.86 29.86 3.49
CA ARG A 113 11.59 29.79 4.76
C ARG A 113 11.68 31.22 5.31
N PRO A 114 11.26 31.48 6.56
CA PRO A 114 11.51 32.78 7.16
C PRO A 114 13.02 32.99 7.18
N ARG A 115 13.49 34.10 6.58
CA ARG A 115 14.88 34.52 6.70
C ARG A 115 15.10 34.97 8.16
N PRO A 116 16.26 34.65 8.78
CA PRO A 116 16.61 35.14 10.11
C PRO A 116 16.76 36.67 10.14
#